data_AF-A0A7J6WMB9-F1
#
_entry.id   AF-A0A7J6WMB9-F1
#
_cell.length_a   1.000
_cell.length_b   1.000
_cell.length_c   1.000
_cell.angle_alpha   90.00
_cell.angle_beta   90.00
_cell.angle_gamma   90.00
#
_symmetry.space_group_name_H-M   'P 1'
#
loop_
_entity.id
_entity.type
_entity.pdbx_description
1 polymer ?
#
loop_
_entity_poly.entity_id
_entity_poly.type
_entity_poly.pdbx_seq_one_letter_code
_entity_poly.pdbx_strand_id
1 'polypeptide(L)'
;MSASQKLVSFVVFASFIVVVTLPLVHSSSPNATRPESNHKIQKLSPELSSEVILHGFLLWASMGFLMPIGILVIKMSNGEQCGRRLKVLFYFHVIIQVLSVLLATAGAILSIKNFENTFNNNHQRIGLGLYGIIWVQALIGFFRPKRGSNQRSMWFFVHWLSGTVITILGIMNIYTGLQAYHKRTSKSVRLWSILFSAEVCFIVFIYLLQDRWDYMKKQGVNLGNEPIKSNDNRINLHSDHQKDLEQHRPNQALAVEHDRFVFQ
;
A
#
# COMPACT_ATOMS: atom_id res chain seq x y z
N MET A 1 -1.07 27.44 -0.16
CA MET A 1 -0.81 26.02 0.20
C MET A 1 -1.81 25.57 1.26
N SER A 2 -2.39 24.38 1.13
CA SER A 2 -3.23 23.78 2.18
C SER A 2 -2.40 23.40 3.41
N ALA A 3 -3.02 23.29 4.58
CA ALA A 3 -2.33 22.84 5.81
C ALA A 3 -1.60 21.51 5.63
N SER A 4 -2.18 20.59 4.84
CA SER A 4 -1.52 19.35 4.43
C SER A 4 -0.22 19.60 3.66
N GLN A 5 -0.21 20.51 2.69
CA GLN A 5 0.99 20.83 1.92
C GLN A 5 2.07 21.47 2.80
N LYS A 6 1.69 22.29 3.80
CA LYS A 6 2.64 22.86 4.75
C LYS A 6 3.25 21.80 5.66
N LEU A 7 2.45 20.87 6.19
CA LEU A 7 2.93 19.77 7.03
C LEU A 7 3.83 18.83 6.24
N VAL A 8 3.42 18.40 5.04
CA VAL A 8 4.27 17.55 4.18
C VAL A 8 5.54 18.29 3.79
N SER A 9 5.47 19.56 3.42
CA SER A 9 6.66 20.35 3.08
C SER A 9 7.61 20.49 4.28
N PHE A 10 7.08 20.72 5.48
CA PHE A 10 7.88 20.76 6.70
C PHE A 10 8.52 19.42 7.00
N VAL A 11 7.78 18.32 6.87
CA VAL A 11 8.28 16.96 7.11
C VAL A 11 9.33 16.57 6.07
N VAL A 12 9.13 16.87 4.79
CA VAL A 12 10.11 16.64 3.72
C VAL A 12 11.36 17.49 3.94
N PHE A 13 11.19 18.76 4.31
CA PHE A 13 12.30 19.68 4.59
C PHE A 13 13.08 19.25 5.85
N ALA A 14 12.40 18.89 6.93
CA ALA A 14 13.02 18.36 8.14
C ALA A 14 13.73 17.03 7.87
N SER A 15 13.12 16.15 7.07
CA SER A 15 13.75 14.90 6.62
C SER A 15 15.00 15.15 5.80
N PHE A 16 14.97 16.13 4.87
CA PHE A 16 16.11 16.54 4.09
C PHE A 16 17.23 17.14 4.95
N ILE A 17 16.89 18.00 5.93
CA ILE A 17 17.85 18.54 6.90
C ILE A 17 18.48 17.41 7.72
N VAL A 18 17.70 16.45 8.20
CA VAL A 18 18.22 15.30 8.95
C VAL A 18 19.16 14.47 8.06
N VAL A 19 18.79 14.20 6.81
CA VAL A 19 19.62 13.47 5.83
C VAL A 19 20.94 14.20 5.52
N VAL A 20 20.91 15.53 5.43
CA VAL A 20 22.10 16.36 5.14
C VAL A 20 23.00 16.54 6.37
N THR A 21 22.42 16.60 7.57
CA THR A 21 23.19 16.85 8.81
C THR A 21 23.71 15.58 9.49
N LEU A 22 23.07 14.42 9.28
CA LEU A 22 23.54 13.13 9.83
C LEU A 22 24.97 12.74 9.41
N PRO A 23 25.44 12.98 8.16
CA PRO A 23 26.84 12.78 7.78
C PRO A 23 27.82 13.72 8.51
N LEU A 24 27.40 14.94 8.88
CA LEU A 24 28.24 15.93 9.54
C LEU A 24 28.48 15.61 11.03
N VAL A 25 27.46 15.10 11.74
CA VAL A 25 27.55 14.81 13.18
C VAL A 25 28.40 13.56 13.48
N HIS A 26 28.55 12.64 12.53
CA HIS A 26 29.35 11.42 12.70
C HIS A 26 30.81 11.55 12.24
N SER A 27 31.24 12.75 11.83
CA SER A 27 32.62 12.99 11.35
C SER A 27 33.57 13.33 12.50
N SER A 28 33.67 12.45 13.50
CA SER A 28 34.73 12.51 14.51
C SER A 28 35.15 11.10 14.96
N SER A 29 35.91 10.40 14.12
CA SER A 29 36.73 9.27 14.58
C SER A 29 38.05 9.22 13.80
N PRO A 30 39.19 8.95 14.45
CA PRO A 30 40.50 9.19 13.88
C PRO A 30 40.96 8.07 12.93
N ASN A 31 41.74 8.48 11.93
CA ASN A 31 42.37 7.67 10.89
C ASN A 31 43.02 6.39 11.43
N ALA A 32 42.73 5.24 10.82
CA ALA A 32 43.48 4.01 10.99
C ALA A 32 43.97 3.50 9.61
N THR A 33 45.29 3.34 9.51
CA THR A 33 46.09 2.96 8.35
C THR A 33 45.78 1.54 7.87
N ARG A 34 45.70 1.35 6.53
CA ARG A 34 45.53 0.06 5.83
C ARG A 34 46.80 -0.80 5.85
N PRO A 35 46.65 -2.14 5.78
CA PRO A 35 47.50 -2.94 4.91
C PRO A 35 46.72 -3.84 3.94
N GLU A 36 47.42 -4.21 2.86
CA GLU A 36 46.99 -4.91 1.65
C GLU A 36 46.63 -6.40 1.80
N SER A 37 45.78 -6.83 0.85
CA SER A 37 45.56 -8.16 0.22
C SER A 37 45.76 -9.45 1.03
N ASN A 38 44.71 -10.26 1.11
CA ASN A 38 44.75 -11.68 0.74
C ASN A 38 43.33 -12.28 0.69
N HIS A 39 43.05 -13.04 -0.38
CA HIS A 39 41.78 -13.71 -0.66
C HIS A 39 41.59 -14.94 0.28
N LYS A 40 41.37 -14.68 1.57
CA LYS A 40 40.85 -15.65 2.55
C LYS A 40 39.36 -15.36 2.72
N ILE A 41 38.55 -16.40 2.92
CA ILE A 41 37.15 -16.27 3.36
C ILE A 41 37.16 -15.35 4.59
N GLN A 42 36.85 -14.07 4.36
CA GLN A 42 37.08 -13.03 5.34
C GLN A 42 35.94 -13.15 6.33
N LYS A 43 36.23 -13.79 7.46
CA LYS A 43 35.35 -13.76 8.63
C LYS A 43 35.05 -12.28 8.90
N LEU A 44 33.80 -11.88 8.68
CA LEU A 44 33.34 -10.50 8.89
C LEU A 44 33.77 -10.03 10.28
N SER A 45 34.29 -8.80 10.39
CA SER A 45 34.51 -8.20 11.71
C SER A 45 33.18 -8.15 12.47
N PRO A 46 33.20 -8.25 13.82
CA PRO A 46 31.97 -8.19 14.62
C PRO A 46 31.13 -6.93 14.36
N GLU A 47 31.81 -5.80 14.15
CA GLU A 47 31.20 -4.51 13.81
C GLU A 47 30.47 -4.57 12.47
N LEU A 48 31.17 -4.98 11.41
CA LEU A 48 30.60 -5.10 10.07
C LEU A 48 29.44 -6.12 10.02
N SER A 49 29.53 -7.21 10.78
CA SER A 49 28.42 -8.16 10.91
C SER A 49 27.18 -7.52 11.55
N SER A 50 27.36 -6.63 12.51
CA SER A 50 26.25 -5.95 13.19
C SER A 50 25.60 -4.92 12.28
N GLU A 51 26.40 -4.19 11.51
CA GLU A 51 25.92 -3.21 10.52
C GLU A 51 25.15 -3.88 9.38
N VAL A 52 25.61 -5.04 8.89
CA VAL A 52 24.88 -5.81 7.86
C VAL A 52 23.52 -6.27 8.39
N ILE A 53 23.44 -6.72 9.65
CA ILE A 53 22.18 -7.12 10.28
C ILE A 53 21.26 -5.90 10.42
N LEU A 54 21.79 -4.77 10.92
CA LEU A 54 21.03 -3.53 11.08
C LEU A 54 20.49 -3.02 9.73
N HIS A 55 21.32 -3.03 8.67
CA HIS A 55 20.90 -2.69 7.31
C HIS A 55 19.71 -3.55 6.86
N GLY A 56 19.81 -4.87 7.06
CA GLY A 56 18.74 -5.81 6.73
C GLY A 56 17.44 -5.49 7.47
N PHE A 57 17.51 -5.25 8.78
CA PHE A 57 16.33 -4.91 9.59
C PHE A 57 15.71 -3.56 9.19
N LEU A 58 16.52 -2.52 8.95
CA LEU A 58 16.02 -1.22 8.51
C LEU A 58 15.28 -1.32 7.18
N LEU A 59 15.83 -2.05 6.20
CA LEU A 59 15.20 -2.20 4.89
C LEU A 59 14.01 -3.15 4.89
N TRP A 60 14.01 -4.18 5.75
CA TRP A 60 12.81 -4.97 6.01
C TRP A 60 11.70 -4.09 6.58
N ALA A 61 11.95 -3.39 7.70
CA ALA A 61 10.95 -2.54 8.34
C ALA A 61 10.41 -1.47 7.40
N SER A 62 11.28 -0.87 6.58
CA SER A 62 10.90 0.12 5.57
C SER A 62 10.09 -0.49 4.41
N MET A 63 10.72 -1.35 3.62
CA MET A 63 10.23 -1.76 2.30
C MET A 63 9.38 -3.03 2.35
N GLY A 64 9.68 -3.92 3.30
CA GLY A 64 8.96 -5.16 3.54
C GLY A 64 7.66 -4.95 4.32
N PHE A 65 7.64 -3.97 5.23
CA PHE A 65 6.52 -3.75 6.13
C PHE A 65 5.83 -2.39 5.96
N LEU A 66 6.48 -1.28 6.32
CA LEU A 66 5.81 0.02 6.40
C LEU A 66 5.27 0.49 5.04
N MET A 67 6.04 0.33 3.95
CA MET A 67 5.60 0.78 2.64
C MET A 67 4.34 0.04 2.14
N PRO A 68 4.26 -1.30 2.19
CA PRO A 68 3.01 -2.03 1.95
C PRO A 68 1.86 -1.61 2.87
N ILE A 69 2.11 -1.40 4.17
CA ILE A 69 1.08 -0.95 5.12
C ILE A 69 0.56 0.43 4.73
N GLY A 70 1.42 1.34 4.29
CA GLY A 70 1.03 2.65 3.77
C GLY A 70 0.08 2.53 2.56
N ILE A 71 0.33 1.56 1.67
CA ILE A 71 -0.55 1.26 0.53
C ILE A 71 -1.90 0.71 1.01
N LEU A 72 -1.91 -0.24 1.96
CA LEU A 72 -3.15 -0.80 2.52
C LEU A 72 -4.00 0.27 3.19
N VAL A 73 -3.38 1.19 3.94
CA VAL A 73 -4.07 2.28 4.63
C VAL A 73 -4.76 3.23 3.65
N ILE A 74 -4.07 3.66 2.57
CA ILE A 74 -4.71 4.54 1.59
C ILE A 74 -5.77 3.81 0.77
N LYS A 75 -5.61 2.52 0.51
CA LYS A 75 -6.60 1.71 -0.21
C LYS A 75 -7.93 1.62 0.55
N MET A 76 -7.93 1.67 1.90
CA MET A 76 -9.16 1.76 2.70
C MET A 76 -9.98 3.02 2.41
N SER A 77 -9.41 4.03 1.73
CA SER A 77 -10.16 5.22 1.32
C SER A 77 -11.02 4.99 0.08
N ASN A 78 -10.84 3.87 -0.62
CA ASN A 78 -11.70 3.47 -1.72
C ASN A 78 -13.12 3.22 -1.21
N GLY A 79 -14.11 3.90 -1.80
CA GLY A 79 -15.51 3.79 -1.38
C GLY A 79 -15.89 4.58 -0.12
N GLU A 80 -14.93 5.24 0.55
CA GLU A 80 -15.22 6.07 1.72
C GLU A 80 -15.81 7.43 1.30
N GLN A 81 -17.03 7.70 1.77
CA GLN A 81 -17.77 8.93 1.47
C GLN A 81 -17.50 10.03 2.51
N CYS A 82 -17.05 9.66 3.71
CA CYS A 82 -16.74 10.61 4.78
C CYS A 82 -15.44 11.39 4.47
N GLY A 83 -15.59 12.66 4.10
CA GLY A 83 -14.46 13.53 3.80
C GLY A 83 -13.43 13.69 4.94
N ARG A 84 -13.84 13.52 6.21
CA ARG A 84 -12.92 13.52 7.37
C ARG A 84 -12.06 12.27 7.39
N ARG A 85 -12.65 11.09 7.26
CA ARG A 85 -11.92 9.80 7.26
C ARG A 85 -10.95 9.71 6.08
N LEU A 86 -11.38 10.16 4.90
CA LEU A 86 -10.50 10.27 3.72
C LEU A 86 -9.24 11.11 3.99
N LYS A 87 -9.38 12.24 4.70
CA LYS A 87 -8.22 13.06 5.09
C LYS A 87 -7.32 12.33 6.09
N VAL A 88 -7.91 11.66 7.08
CA VAL A 88 -7.16 10.90 8.11
C VAL A 88 -6.35 9.77 7.47
N LEU A 89 -6.96 8.93 6.63
CA LEU A 89 -6.29 7.85 5.91
C LEU A 89 -5.16 8.39 5.00
N PHE A 90 -5.39 9.52 4.35
CA PHE A 90 -4.35 10.20 3.57
C PHE A 90 -3.17 10.65 4.43
N TYR A 91 -3.40 11.22 5.61
CA TYR A 91 -2.31 11.62 6.50
C TYR A 91 -1.54 10.41 7.04
N PHE A 92 -2.23 9.35 7.45
CA PHE A 92 -1.56 8.12 7.88
C PHE A 92 -0.69 7.54 6.77
N HIS A 93 -1.22 7.47 5.53
CA HIS A 93 -0.41 7.08 4.38
C HIS A 93 0.86 7.92 4.24
N VAL A 94 0.73 9.25 4.25
CA VAL A 94 1.90 10.13 4.13
C VAL A 94 2.91 9.91 5.25
N ILE A 95 2.46 9.83 6.51
CA ILE A 95 3.34 9.64 7.68
C ILE A 95 4.10 8.31 7.55
N ILE A 96 3.39 7.22 7.26
CA ILE A 96 3.97 5.88 7.09
C ILE A 96 4.98 5.88 5.93
N GLN A 97 4.65 6.53 4.80
CA GLN A 97 5.57 6.60 3.66
C GLN A 97 6.80 7.44 3.96
N VAL A 98 6.68 8.54 4.68
CA VAL A 98 7.85 9.32 5.13
C VAL A 98 8.75 8.48 6.03
N LEU A 99 8.18 7.80 7.03
CA LEU A 99 8.95 6.92 7.92
C LEU A 99 9.66 5.81 7.13
N SER A 100 8.98 5.24 6.13
CA SER A 100 9.57 4.25 5.22
C SER A 100 10.77 4.83 4.46
N VAL A 101 10.63 6.01 3.84
CA VAL A 101 11.70 6.69 3.09
C VAL A 101 12.89 7.04 4.00
N LEU A 102 12.64 7.46 5.24
CA LEU A 102 13.68 7.76 6.22
C LEU A 102 14.47 6.51 6.61
N LEU A 103 13.79 5.40 6.92
CA LEU A 103 14.44 4.12 7.23
C LEU A 103 15.20 3.56 6.02
N ALA A 104 14.64 3.67 4.81
CA ALA A 104 15.33 3.29 3.57
C ALA A 104 16.60 4.12 3.37
N THR A 105 16.54 5.42 3.66
CA THR A 105 17.70 6.31 3.61
C THR A 105 18.75 5.96 4.64
N ALA A 106 18.36 5.68 5.88
CA ALA A 106 19.29 5.23 6.91
C ALA A 106 19.98 3.92 6.50
N GLY A 107 19.22 2.95 5.98
CA GLY A 107 19.77 1.70 5.45
C GLY A 107 20.72 1.90 4.27
N ALA A 108 20.39 2.81 3.34
CA ALA A 108 21.26 3.16 2.21
C ALA A 108 22.56 3.84 2.66
N ILE A 109 22.48 4.80 3.59
CA ILE A 109 23.66 5.47 4.16
C ILE A 109 24.57 4.45 4.86
N LEU A 110 23.99 3.53 5.65
CA LEU A 110 24.74 2.46 6.32
C LEU A 110 25.47 1.58 5.30
N SER A 111 24.81 1.23 4.20
CA SER A 111 25.42 0.45 3.11
C SER A 111 26.56 1.20 2.40
N ILE A 112 26.36 2.49 2.09
CA ILE A 112 27.36 3.31 1.39
C ILE A 112 28.60 3.54 2.25
N LYS A 113 28.41 3.80 3.55
CA LYS A 113 29.53 4.12 4.45
C LYS A 113 30.36 2.91 4.83
N ASN A 114 29.71 1.77 5.07
CA ASN A 114 30.37 0.68 5.78
C ASN A 114 30.62 -0.57 4.94
N PHE A 115 29.95 -0.70 3.77
CA PHE A 115 30.08 -1.91 2.96
C PHE A 115 30.94 -1.68 1.72
N GLU A 116 31.59 -2.74 1.27
CA GLU A 116 32.26 -2.76 -0.04
C GLU A 116 31.22 -2.77 -1.16
N ASN A 117 31.02 -1.61 -1.78
CA ASN A 117 30.06 -1.39 -2.87
C ASN A 117 30.69 -1.71 -4.23
N THR A 118 31.09 -2.97 -4.44
CA THR A 118 31.67 -3.44 -5.71
C THR A 118 30.61 -3.73 -6.79
N PHE A 119 29.31 -3.67 -6.43
CA PHE A 119 28.17 -3.89 -7.33
C PHE A 119 28.25 -5.20 -8.15
N ASN A 120 28.89 -6.21 -7.57
CA ASN A 120 29.06 -7.53 -8.20
C ASN A 120 27.87 -8.47 -7.96
N ASN A 121 26.91 -8.06 -7.12
CA ASN A 121 25.70 -8.81 -6.83
C ASN A 121 24.43 -8.03 -7.20
N ASN A 122 23.37 -8.77 -7.54
CA ASN A 122 22.11 -8.19 -7.96
C ASN A 122 21.45 -7.33 -6.88
N HIS A 123 21.61 -7.70 -5.60
CA HIS A 123 21.05 -6.95 -4.46
C HIS A 123 21.57 -5.51 -4.41
N GLN A 124 22.87 -5.28 -4.58
CA GLN A 124 23.45 -3.94 -4.58
C GLN A 124 22.96 -3.10 -5.77
N ARG A 125 22.89 -3.69 -6.97
CA ARG A 125 22.45 -3.00 -8.19
C ARG A 125 20.98 -2.60 -8.10
N ILE A 126 20.13 -3.55 -7.73
CA ILE A 126 18.69 -3.33 -7.55
C ILE A 126 18.48 -2.35 -6.40
N GLY A 127 19.16 -2.53 -5.27
CA GLY A 127 19.03 -1.67 -4.08
C GLY A 127 19.38 -0.21 -4.34
N LEU A 128 20.45 0.07 -5.08
CA LEU A 128 20.81 1.46 -5.43
C LEU A 128 19.78 2.11 -6.35
N GLY A 129 19.35 1.39 -7.40
CA GLY A 129 18.29 1.87 -8.29
C GLY A 129 16.98 2.10 -7.54
N LEU A 130 16.61 1.15 -6.66
CA LEU A 130 15.44 1.20 -5.81
C LEU A 130 15.46 2.43 -4.88
N TYR A 131 16.62 2.74 -4.28
CA TYR A 131 16.76 3.93 -3.43
C TYR A 131 16.45 5.23 -4.19
N GLY A 132 16.98 5.37 -5.40
CA GLY A 132 16.69 6.53 -6.25
C GLY A 132 15.21 6.67 -6.59
N ILE A 133 14.57 5.58 -7.03
CA ILE A 133 13.16 5.62 -7.43
C ILE A 133 12.19 5.85 -6.25
N ILE A 134 12.55 5.45 -5.03
CA ILE A 134 11.76 5.76 -3.82
C ILE A 134 11.68 7.28 -3.59
N TRP A 135 12.79 8.01 -3.75
CA TRP A 135 12.78 9.47 -3.63
C TRP A 135 11.99 10.13 -4.75
N VAL A 136 12.15 9.66 -5.99
CA VAL A 136 11.33 10.13 -7.13
C VAL A 136 9.84 9.92 -6.83
N GLN A 137 9.47 8.76 -6.27
CA GLN A 137 8.10 8.46 -5.90
C GLN A 137 7.56 9.39 -4.79
N ALA A 138 8.39 9.71 -3.79
CA ALA A 138 8.04 10.67 -2.76
C ALA A 138 7.83 12.08 -3.35
N LEU A 139 8.68 12.51 -4.28
CA LEU A 139 8.54 13.78 -5.00
C LEU A 139 7.27 13.81 -5.86
N ILE A 140 6.97 12.76 -6.61
CA ILE A 140 5.69 12.64 -7.35
C ILE A 140 4.52 12.78 -6.38
N GLY A 141 4.58 12.11 -5.21
CA GLY A 141 3.60 12.24 -4.14
C GLY A 141 3.43 13.67 -3.64
N PHE A 142 4.52 14.42 -3.53
CA PHE A 142 4.54 15.81 -3.09
C PHE A 142 3.89 16.77 -4.10
N PHE A 143 4.16 16.58 -5.40
CA PHE A 143 3.59 17.37 -6.50
C PHE A 143 2.16 16.97 -6.87
N ARG A 144 1.42 16.37 -5.94
CA ARG A 144 0.02 15.98 -6.07
C ARG A 144 -0.86 17.14 -6.57
N PRO A 145 -1.46 17.05 -7.79
CA PRO A 145 -2.29 18.11 -8.37
C PRO A 145 -3.54 18.43 -7.55
N LYS A 146 -4.10 19.63 -7.71
CA LYS A 146 -5.38 20.02 -7.08
C LYS A 146 -6.52 19.12 -7.58
N ARG A 147 -7.52 18.89 -6.72
CA ARG A 147 -8.75 18.17 -7.11
C ARG A 147 -9.44 18.92 -8.26
N GLY A 148 -10.02 18.17 -9.21
CA GLY A 148 -10.71 18.74 -10.37
C GLY A 148 -9.82 19.09 -11.58
N SER A 149 -8.49 18.93 -11.47
CA SER A 149 -7.60 19.13 -12.62
C SER A 149 -7.52 17.87 -13.50
N ASN A 150 -7.41 18.04 -14.82
CA ASN A 150 -7.27 16.93 -15.77
C ASN A 150 -6.01 16.09 -15.50
N GLN A 151 -4.95 16.72 -14.98
CA GLN A 151 -3.68 16.05 -14.62
C GLN A 151 -3.82 15.11 -13.41
N ARG A 152 -4.89 15.26 -12.61
CA ARG A 152 -5.09 14.50 -11.37
C ARG A 152 -5.23 13.00 -11.60
N SER A 153 -5.93 12.60 -12.66
CA SER A 153 -6.16 11.20 -13.00
C SER A 153 -4.86 10.53 -13.42
N MET A 154 -4.12 11.16 -14.34
CA MET A 154 -2.81 10.69 -14.79
C MET A 154 -1.81 10.60 -13.63
N TRP A 155 -1.74 11.63 -12.78
CA TRP A 155 -0.90 11.59 -11.57
C TRP A 155 -1.27 10.42 -10.66
N PHE A 156 -2.56 10.17 -10.44
CA PHE A 156 -3.01 9.08 -9.58
C PHE A 156 -2.59 7.73 -10.16
N PHE A 157 -2.83 7.50 -11.45
CA PHE A 157 -2.45 6.27 -12.12
C PHE A 157 -0.93 6.02 -12.05
N VAL A 158 -0.13 7.03 -12.42
CA VAL A 158 1.34 6.93 -12.38
C VAL A 158 1.81 6.64 -10.97
N HIS A 159 1.40 7.46 -9.98
CA HIS A 159 1.82 7.32 -8.59
C HIS A 159 1.39 5.98 -7.98
N TRP A 160 0.18 5.52 -8.26
CA TRP A 160 -0.32 4.24 -7.79
C TRP A 160 0.45 3.07 -8.41
N LEU A 161 0.67 3.09 -9.74
CA LEU A 161 1.36 2.02 -10.45
C LEU A 161 2.84 1.96 -10.04
N SER A 162 3.55 3.08 -10.07
CA SER A 162 4.96 3.14 -9.68
C SER A 162 5.16 2.76 -8.21
N GLY A 163 4.27 3.20 -7.32
CA GLY A 163 4.30 2.82 -5.91
C GLY A 163 4.19 1.31 -5.71
N THR A 164 3.26 0.67 -6.44
CA THR A 164 3.07 -0.79 -6.43
C THR A 164 4.33 -1.52 -6.93
N VAL A 165 4.89 -1.08 -8.05
CA VAL A 165 6.12 -1.66 -8.62
C VAL A 165 7.30 -1.52 -7.65
N ILE A 166 7.48 -0.35 -7.04
CA ILE A 166 8.53 -0.09 -6.04
C ILE A 166 8.41 -1.06 -4.85
N THR A 167 7.19 -1.29 -4.35
CA THR A 167 6.97 -2.24 -3.25
C THR A 167 7.35 -3.68 -3.64
N ILE A 168 6.95 -4.13 -4.84
CA ILE A 168 7.33 -5.47 -5.34
C ILE A 168 8.86 -5.59 -5.46
N LEU A 169 9.52 -4.59 -6.06
CA LEU A 169 10.97 -4.55 -6.17
C LEU A 169 11.66 -4.52 -4.79
N GLY A 170 11.08 -3.84 -3.80
CA GLY A 170 11.55 -3.86 -2.41
C GLY A 170 11.52 -5.25 -1.79
N ILE A 171 10.41 -5.97 -1.93
CA ILE A 171 10.27 -7.36 -1.46
C ILE A 171 11.31 -8.26 -2.14
N MET A 172 11.46 -8.16 -3.47
CA MET A 172 12.48 -8.91 -4.22
C MET A 172 13.90 -8.56 -3.74
N ASN A 173 14.16 -7.28 -3.46
CA ASN A 173 15.46 -6.82 -2.98
C ASN A 173 15.79 -7.36 -1.57
N ILE A 174 14.79 -7.56 -0.71
CA ILE A 174 14.97 -8.19 0.61
C ILE A 174 15.34 -9.67 0.44
N TYR A 175 14.67 -10.43 -0.44
CA TYR A 175 15.03 -11.83 -0.68
C TYR A 175 16.45 -11.98 -1.26
N THR A 176 16.83 -11.14 -2.22
CA THR A 176 18.20 -11.15 -2.75
C THR A 176 19.23 -10.69 -1.70
N GLY A 177 18.85 -9.80 -0.78
CA GLY A 177 19.66 -9.41 0.38
C GLY A 177 19.88 -10.55 1.38
N LEU A 178 18.84 -11.34 1.69
CA LEU A 178 18.96 -12.55 2.50
C LEU A 178 19.88 -13.59 1.84
N GLN A 179 19.78 -13.78 0.52
CA GLN A 179 20.70 -14.66 -0.21
C GLN A 179 22.15 -14.14 -0.17
N ALA A 180 22.35 -12.83 -0.36
CA ALA A 180 23.67 -12.21 -0.25
C ALA A 180 24.26 -12.35 1.17
N TYR A 181 23.42 -12.18 2.21
CA TYR A 181 23.80 -12.40 3.60
C TYR A 181 24.22 -13.83 3.86
N HIS A 182 23.44 -14.81 3.37
CA HIS A 182 23.79 -16.23 3.49
C HIS A 182 25.14 -16.54 2.82
N LYS A 183 25.33 -16.07 1.58
CA LYS A 183 26.58 -16.26 0.84
C LYS A 183 27.80 -15.66 1.55
N ARG A 184 27.62 -14.51 2.22
CA ARG A 184 28.72 -13.79 2.88
C ARG A 184 29.04 -14.30 4.29
N THR A 185 28.03 -14.75 5.03
CA THR A 185 28.19 -15.16 6.44
C THR A 185 28.17 -16.67 6.67
N SER A 186 27.74 -17.43 5.66
CA SER A 186 27.38 -18.86 5.76
C SER A 186 26.33 -19.17 6.83
N LYS A 187 25.67 -18.16 7.41
CA LYS A 187 24.59 -18.33 8.40
C LYS A 187 23.29 -18.67 7.69
N SER A 188 22.50 -19.58 8.27
CA SER A 188 21.19 -19.94 7.71
C SER A 188 20.23 -18.74 7.72
N VAL A 189 19.58 -18.51 6.58
CA VAL A 189 18.53 -17.49 6.40
C VAL A 189 17.13 -18.08 6.28
N ARG A 190 17.01 -19.40 6.47
CA ARG A 190 15.75 -20.13 6.27
C ARG A 190 14.62 -19.58 7.15
N LEU A 191 14.89 -19.38 8.44
CA LEU A 191 13.90 -18.85 9.39
C LEU A 191 13.41 -17.46 8.97
N TRP A 192 14.35 -16.55 8.69
CA TRP A 192 14.04 -15.19 8.24
C TRP A 192 13.25 -15.17 6.93
N SER A 193 13.60 -16.06 5.99
CA SER A 193 12.89 -16.19 4.72
C SER A 193 11.46 -16.68 4.90
N ILE A 194 11.23 -17.64 5.81
CA ILE A 194 9.88 -18.14 6.15
C ILE A 194 9.06 -17.03 6.80
N LEU A 195 9.62 -16.34 7.80
CA LEU A 195 8.93 -15.24 8.48
C LEU A 195 8.56 -14.12 7.52
N PHE A 196 9.49 -13.70 6.66
CA PHE A 196 9.22 -12.67 5.66
C PHE A 196 8.17 -13.12 4.64
N SER A 197 8.22 -14.37 4.19
CA SER A 197 7.21 -14.91 3.26
C SER A 197 5.83 -14.98 3.90
N ALA A 198 5.74 -15.37 5.18
CA ALA A 198 4.48 -15.37 5.93
C ALA A 198 3.90 -13.95 6.09
N GLU A 199 4.75 -12.96 6.40
CA GLU A 199 4.39 -11.55 6.46
C GLU A 199 3.83 -11.06 5.11
N VAL A 200 4.55 -11.31 4.01
CA VAL A 200 4.11 -10.92 2.65
C VAL A 200 2.80 -11.59 2.28
N CYS A 201 2.64 -12.89 2.54
CA CYS A 201 1.39 -13.61 2.31
C CYS A 201 0.22 -13.01 3.11
N PHE A 202 0.46 -12.63 4.36
CA PHE A 202 -0.55 -11.98 5.20
C PHE A 202 -0.95 -10.60 4.64
N ILE A 203 0.02 -9.79 4.24
CA ILE A 203 -0.21 -8.47 3.61
C ILE A 203 -1.02 -8.63 2.31
N VAL A 204 -0.66 -9.60 1.45
CA VAL A 204 -1.38 -9.90 0.21
C VAL A 204 -2.79 -10.38 0.51
N PHE A 205 -2.98 -11.24 1.51
CA PHE A 205 -4.30 -11.68 1.94
C PHE A 205 -5.18 -10.49 2.35
N ILE A 206 -4.68 -9.58 3.18
CA ILE A 206 -5.39 -8.35 3.57
C ILE A 206 -5.67 -7.47 2.35
N TYR A 207 -4.73 -7.32 1.43
CA TYR A 207 -4.91 -6.56 0.20
C TYR A 207 -6.08 -7.09 -0.64
N LEU A 208 -6.13 -8.42 -0.84
CA LEU A 208 -7.21 -9.09 -1.56
C LEU A 208 -8.53 -9.02 -0.82
N LEU A 209 -8.49 -9.14 0.51
CA LEU A 209 -9.66 -9.01 1.38
C LEU A 209 -10.31 -7.61 1.24
N GLN A 210 -9.49 -6.55 1.21
CA GLN A 210 -9.97 -5.18 0.98
C GLN A 210 -10.68 -5.03 -0.37
N ASP A 211 -10.21 -5.73 -1.40
CA ASP A 211 -10.81 -5.68 -2.75
C ASP A 211 -12.20 -6.35 -2.80
N ARG A 212 -12.35 -7.48 -2.09
CA ARG A 212 -13.59 -8.26 -2.07
C ARG A 212 -14.55 -7.90 -0.94
N TRP A 213 -14.17 -6.97 -0.05
CA TRP A 213 -14.93 -6.64 1.15
C TRP A 213 -16.38 -6.23 0.86
N ASP A 214 -16.59 -5.35 -0.11
CA ASP A 214 -17.93 -4.87 -0.46
C ASP A 214 -18.78 -5.95 -1.15
N TYR A 215 -18.15 -6.84 -1.91
CA TYR A 215 -18.81 -8.00 -2.50
C TYR A 215 -19.30 -8.96 -1.41
N MET A 216 -18.45 -9.29 -0.42
CA MET A 216 -18.83 -10.18 0.68
C MET A 216 -19.97 -9.61 1.52
N LYS A 217 -19.96 -8.30 1.81
CA LYS A 217 -21.07 -7.64 2.51
C LYS A 217 -22.39 -7.78 1.75
N LYS A 218 -22.38 -7.57 0.44
CA LYS A 218 -23.58 -7.70 -0.40
C LYS A 218 -24.15 -9.12 -0.39
N GLN A 219 -23.30 -10.14 -0.35
CA GLN A 219 -23.76 -11.53 -0.24
C GLN A 219 -24.38 -11.85 1.13
N GLY A 220 -23.82 -11.32 2.22
CA GLY A 220 -24.38 -11.51 3.57
C GLY A 220 -25.75 -10.85 3.75
N VAL A 221 -26.00 -9.69 3.12
CA VAL A 221 -27.29 -9.00 3.20
C VAL A 221 -28.40 -9.72 2.42
N ASN A 222 -28.09 -10.36 1.29
CA ASN A 222 -29.08 -11.09 0.51
C ASN A 222 -29.58 -12.39 1.18
N LEU A 223 -28.77 -13.03 2.04
CA LEU A 223 -29.18 -14.22 2.80
C LEU A 223 -30.09 -13.90 4.00
N GLY A 224 -30.06 -12.65 4.52
CA GLY A 224 -30.89 -12.22 5.65
C GLY A 224 -32.28 -11.71 5.26
N ASN A 225 -32.51 -11.45 3.97
CA ASN A 225 -33.73 -10.82 3.46
C ASN A 225 -34.59 -11.76 2.61
N GLU A 226 -34.42 -13.08 2.66
CA GLU A 226 -35.47 -13.97 2.14
C GLU A 226 -36.72 -13.76 3.01
N PRO A 227 -37.80 -13.15 2.47
CA PRO A 227 -39.05 -13.10 3.20
C PRO A 227 -39.55 -14.53 3.25
N ILE A 228 -39.76 -15.06 4.45
CA ILE A 228 -40.73 -16.14 4.62
C ILE A 228 -42.01 -15.59 4.00
N LYS A 229 -42.39 -16.12 2.83
CA LYS A 229 -43.68 -15.88 2.20
C LYS A 229 -44.74 -16.39 3.18
N SER A 230 -45.15 -15.56 4.13
CA SER A 230 -46.37 -15.79 4.89
C SER A 230 -47.52 -15.73 3.89
N ASN A 231 -48.27 -16.81 3.86
CA ASN A 231 -49.29 -17.18 2.89
C ASN A 231 -50.57 -16.33 3.06
N ASP A 232 -50.45 -15.01 3.20
CA ASP A 232 -51.57 -14.13 3.59
C ASP A 232 -52.47 -13.74 2.39
N ASN A 233 -52.03 -14.03 1.17
CA ASN A 233 -52.80 -13.74 -0.04
C ASN A 233 -53.94 -14.75 -0.31
N ARG A 234 -54.09 -15.81 0.50
CA ARG A 234 -55.17 -16.80 0.29
C ARG A 234 -56.51 -16.41 0.92
N ILE A 235 -56.53 -15.48 1.87
CA ILE A 235 -57.78 -15.10 2.58
C ILE A 235 -58.52 -13.99 1.82
N ASN A 236 -57.80 -13.03 1.21
CA ASN A 236 -58.44 -11.93 0.47
C ASN A 236 -59.00 -12.35 -0.90
N LEU A 237 -58.42 -13.38 -1.54
CA LEU A 237 -58.89 -13.85 -2.86
C LEU A 237 -60.28 -14.52 -2.81
N HIS A 238 -60.69 -15.03 -1.64
CA HIS A 238 -62.01 -15.65 -1.48
C HIS A 238 -63.11 -14.63 -1.15
N SER A 239 -62.75 -13.50 -0.54
CA SER A 239 -63.68 -12.40 -0.24
C SER A 239 -64.09 -11.61 -1.49
N ASP A 240 -63.14 -11.31 -2.38
CA ASP A 240 -63.42 -10.48 -3.56
C ASP A 240 -64.17 -11.24 -4.65
N HIS A 241 -63.90 -12.54 -4.82
CA HIS A 241 -64.58 -13.33 -5.85
C HIS A 241 -66.09 -13.51 -5.57
N GLN A 242 -66.52 -13.36 -4.32
CA GLN A 242 -67.93 -13.43 -3.94
C GLN A 242 -68.68 -12.10 -4.11
N LYS A 243 -67.97 -10.96 -4.16
CA LYS A 243 -68.57 -9.64 -4.44
C LYS A 243 -68.69 -9.36 -5.94
N ASP A 244 -67.79 -9.89 -6.76
CA ASP A 244 -67.81 -9.67 -8.21
C ASP A 244 -68.94 -10.41 -8.95
N LEU A 245 -69.50 -11.47 -8.35
CA LEU A 245 -70.61 -12.22 -8.96
C LEU A 245 -71.99 -11.54 -8.82
N GLU A 246 -72.15 -10.58 -7.91
CA GLU A 246 -73.42 -9.84 -7.76
C GLU A 246 -73.47 -8.52 -8.55
N GLN A 247 -72.33 -7.97 -9.00
CA GLN A 247 -72.26 -6.59 -9.51
C GLN A 247 -72.11 -6.44 -11.04
N HIS A 248 -72.04 -7.52 -11.84
CA HIS A 248 -71.87 -7.42 -13.31
C HIS A 248 -73.02 -8.05 -14.12
N ARG A 249 -74.09 -7.26 -14.30
CA ARG A 249 -75.01 -7.34 -15.46
C ARG A 249 -74.81 -6.05 -16.29
N PRO A 250 -74.43 -6.09 -17.58
CA PRO A 250 -73.91 -4.91 -18.27
C PRO A 250 -74.99 -4.13 -19.04
N ASN A 251 -74.73 -2.85 -19.32
CA ASN A 251 -75.12 -2.21 -20.58
C ASN A 251 -74.15 -1.07 -20.99
N GLN A 252 -73.44 -1.36 -22.08
CA GLN A 252 -72.79 -0.58 -23.14
C GLN A 252 -72.61 0.96 -23.01
N ALA A 253 -71.36 1.42 -23.22
CA ALA A 253 -70.96 2.37 -24.29
C ALA A 253 -69.44 2.62 -24.29
N LEU A 254 -68.85 2.75 -25.48
CA LEU A 254 -67.41 2.79 -25.80
C LEU A 254 -66.77 4.19 -25.66
N ALA A 255 -65.54 4.25 -25.13
CA ALA A 255 -64.54 5.33 -25.27
C ALA A 255 -63.27 4.68 -25.85
N VAL A 256 -62.73 5.09 -27.01
CA VAL A 256 -61.88 6.27 -27.28
C VAL A 256 -60.49 6.15 -26.62
N GLU A 257 -59.51 5.80 -27.46
CA GLU A 257 -58.27 6.55 -27.75
C GLU A 257 -57.11 6.64 -26.74
N HIS A 258 -55.93 6.50 -27.34
CA HIS A 258 -54.65 7.17 -27.08
C HIS A 258 -53.76 6.75 -25.88
N ASP A 259 -52.67 6.06 -26.21
CA ASP A 259 -51.44 6.05 -25.41
C ASP A 259 -50.33 6.81 -26.14
N ARG A 260 -49.72 7.76 -25.43
CA ARG A 260 -48.57 8.58 -25.82
C ARG A 260 -47.60 8.64 -24.63
N PHE A 261 -46.33 8.25 -24.86
CA PHE A 261 -45.08 8.81 -24.29
C PHE A 261 -44.90 8.64 -22.74
N VAL A 262 -43.72 8.54 -22.10
CA VAL A 262 -42.29 8.90 -22.30
C VAL A 262 -41.49 8.18 -21.20
N PHE A 263 -40.20 7.89 -21.41
CA PHE A 263 -39.21 7.94 -20.33
C PHE A 263 -37.90 8.61 -20.81
N GLN A 264 -37.52 9.69 -20.12
CA GLN A 264 -36.15 10.14 -19.87
C GLN A 264 -36.08 10.65 -18.43
#